data_AF-A0A1F3W1E6-F1
#
_entry.id   AF-A0A1F3W1E6-F1
#
_cell.length_a   1.000
_cell.length_b   1.000
_cell.length_c   1.000
_cell.angle_alpha   90.00
_cell.angle_beta   90.00
_cell.angle_gamma   90.00
#
_symmetry.space_group_name_H-M   'P 1'
#
loop_
_entity.id
_entity.type
_entity.pdbx_description
1 polymer ?
#
loop_
_entity_poly.entity_id
_entity_poly.type
_entity_poly.pdbx_seq_one_letter_code
_entity_poly.pdbx_strand_id
1 'polypeptide(L)'
;FPLTEGRAVNLDLFSIYSDPFVIYGYVVSIAFFAALYQAFKLLGYIGQNKVFSLNSVKALRNIKYCAIVLSILIVMAALYIRIFQAKSDDPAGFIAMCIVTTFISIIIATAVAVFERTLQSAVDIKSENDLTV
;
A
#
# COMPACT_ATOMS: atom_id res chain seq x y z
N PHE A 1 8.47 -7.59 22.39
CA PHE A 1 9.75 -6.88 22.20
C PHE A 1 10.71 -7.34 23.28
N PRO A 2 11.96 -7.74 22.96
CA PRO A 2 12.93 -8.05 23.99
C PRO A 2 13.16 -6.79 24.83
N LEU A 3 12.92 -6.86 26.14
CA LEU A 3 13.11 -5.75 27.07
C LEU A 3 14.58 -5.58 27.50
N THR A 4 15.43 -6.53 27.08
CA THR A 4 16.82 -6.64 27.47
C THR A 4 17.79 -6.09 26.42
N GLU A 5 17.34 -5.82 25.18
CA GLU A 5 18.20 -5.36 24.08
C GLU A 5 17.47 -4.46 23.06
N GLY A 6 18.23 -3.62 22.35
CA GLY A 6 17.72 -2.74 21.28
C GLY A 6 16.95 -1.51 21.76
N ARG A 7 16.08 -0.97 20.90
CA ARG A 7 15.34 0.28 21.14
C ARG A 7 14.29 0.23 22.27
N ALA A 8 13.97 -0.98 22.74
CA ALA A 8 12.94 -1.22 23.76
C ALA A 8 13.51 -1.49 25.19
N VAL A 9 14.83 -1.33 25.37
CA VAL A 9 15.52 -1.64 26.64
C VAL A 9 14.95 -0.83 27.80
N ASN A 10 14.58 -1.52 28.89
CA ASN A 10 14.06 -0.94 30.13
C ASN A 10 12.80 -0.04 29.96
N LEU A 11 12.08 -0.17 28.84
CA LEU A 11 10.83 0.56 28.60
C LEU A 11 9.63 -0.25 29.07
N ASP A 12 8.63 0.44 29.61
CA ASP A 12 7.34 -0.17 29.92
C ASP A 12 6.47 -0.34 28.66
N LEU A 13 5.41 -1.14 28.77
CA LEU A 13 4.50 -1.43 27.65
C LEU A 13 3.91 -0.15 27.03
N PHE A 14 3.50 0.83 27.84
CA PHE A 14 2.90 2.06 27.32
C PHE A 14 3.91 2.87 26.51
N SER A 15 5.15 2.97 26.99
CA SER A 15 6.24 3.64 26.26
C SER A 15 6.57 2.95 24.93
N ILE A 16 6.52 1.62 24.86
CA ILE A 16 6.75 0.87 23.62
C ILE A 16 5.66 1.14 22.57
N TYR A 17 4.39 1.12 22.98
CA TYR A 17 3.27 1.35 22.05
C TYR A 17 3.05 2.83 21.69
N SER A 18 3.57 3.74 22.53
CA SER A 18 3.56 5.18 22.26
C SER A 18 4.75 5.62 21.40
N ASP A 19 5.66 4.71 21.03
CA ASP A 19 6.78 5.01 20.16
C ASP A 19 6.27 5.57 18.80
N PRO A 20 6.79 6.72 18.33
CA PRO A 20 6.31 7.36 17.10
C PRO A 20 6.39 6.46 15.86
N PHE A 21 7.38 5.56 15.80
CA PHE A 21 7.53 4.62 14.69
C PHE A 21 6.46 3.52 14.73
N VAL A 22 6.09 3.05 15.92
CA VAL A 22 5.00 2.08 16.10
C VAL A 22 3.66 2.71 15.71
N ILE A 23 3.38 3.93 16.19
CA ILE A 23 2.18 4.69 15.82
C ILE A 23 2.14 4.90 14.31
N TYR A 24 3.27 5.28 13.71
CA TYR A 24 3.39 5.43 12.26
C TYR A 24 3.03 4.12 11.53
N GLY A 25 3.54 2.98 11.98
CA GLY A 25 3.18 1.67 11.42
C GLY A 25 1.67 1.40 11.43
N TYR A 26 0.98 1.73 12.53
CA TYR A 26 -0.48 1.62 12.60
C TYR A 26 -1.17 2.54 11.59
N VAL A 27 -0.71 3.78 11.42
CA VAL A 27 -1.25 4.70 10.41
C VAL A 27 -1.06 4.17 8.99
N VAL A 28 0.13 3.64 8.66
CA VAL A 28 0.40 3.03 7.35
C VAL A 28 -0.49 1.81 7.09
N SER A 29 -0.80 1.03 8.12
CA SER A 29 -1.67 -0.14 7.99
C SER A 29 -3.08 0.21 7.48
N ILE A 30 -3.59 1.41 7.79
CA ILE A 30 -4.89 1.88 7.29
C ILE A 30 -4.89 1.96 5.75
N ALA A 31 -3.83 2.51 5.15
CA ALA A 31 -3.70 2.58 3.70
C ALA A 31 -3.61 1.18 3.05
N PHE A 32 -2.94 0.24 3.72
CA PHE A 32 -2.88 -1.16 3.29
C PHE A 32 -4.26 -1.83 3.31
N PHE A 33 -5.01 -1.71 4.41
CA PHE A 33 -6.35 -2.27 4.50
C PHE A 33 -7.33 -1.61 3.52
N ALA A 34 -7.19 -0.31 3.25
CA ALA A 34 -7.96 0.38 2.22
C ALA A 34 -7.69 -0.22 0.82
N ALA A 35 -6.43 -0.53 0.50
CA ALA A 35 -6.07 -1.21 -0.74
C ALA A 35 -6.70 -2.62 -0.83
N LEU A 36 -6.63 -3.39 0.25
CA LEU A 36 -7.24 -4.73 0.32
C LEU A 36 -8.75 -4.68 0.14
N TYR A 37 -9.43 -3.77 0.83
CA TYR A 37 -10.88 -3.58 0.66
C TYR A 37 -11.23 -3.30 -0.80
N GLN A 38 -10.45 -2.45 -1.46
CA GLN A 38 -10.67 -2.12 -2.86
C GLN A 38 -10.42 -3.31 -3.79
N ALA A 39 -9.44 -4.17 -3.48
CA ALA A 39 -9.18 -5.43 -4.18
C ALA A 39 -10.35 -6.41 -4.02
N PHE A 40 -10.87 -6.62 -2.80
CA PHE A 40 -12.05 -7.45 -2.58
C PHE A 40 -13.29 -6.92 -3.32
N LYS A 41 -13.47 -5.60 -3.35
CA LYS A 41 -14.55 -4.97 -4.11
C LYS A 41 -14.42 -5.24 -5.62
N LEU A 42 -13.20 -5.21 -6.16
CA LEU A 42 -12.94 -5.59 -7.55
C LEU A 42 -13.26 -7.08 -7.81
N LEU A 43 -12.84 -7.99 -6.91
CA LEU A 43 -13.21 -9.41 -6.98
C LEU A 43 -14.73 -9.61 -6.94
N GLY A 44 -15.45 -8.84 -6.13
CA GLY A 44 -16.91 -8.86 -6.09
C GLY A 44 -17.55 -8.45 -7.42
N TYR A 45 -16.99 -7.45 -8.11
CA TYR A 45 -17.44 -7.09 -9.46
C TYR A 45 -17.15 -8.17 -10.49
N ILE A 46 -16.02 -8.87 -10.36
CA ILE A 46 -15.68 -10.03 -11.19
C ILE A 46 -16.70 -11.16 -10.97
N GLY A 47 -16.98 -11.52 -9.72
CA GLY A 47 -17.97 -12.55 -9.40
C GLY A 47 -19.39 -12.22 -9.86
N GLN A 48 -19.74 -10.93 -9.99
CA GLN A 48 -21.04 -10.48 -10.50
C GLN A 48 -21.08 -10.27 -12.03
N ASN A 49 -20.02 -10.64 -12.77
CA ASN A 49 -19.88 -10.36 -14.21
C ASN A 49 -19.97 -8.86 -14.57
N LYS A 50 -19.65 -7.96 -13.63
CA LYS A 50 -19.66 -6.49 -13.79
C LYS A 50 -18.25 -5.92 -13.99
N VAL A 51 -17.34 -6.72 -14.55
CA VAL A 51 -15.93 -6.35 -14.79
C VAL A 51 -15.83 -5.12 -15.69
N PHE A 52 -16.56 -5.10 -16.80
CA PHE A 52 -16.63 -3.96 -17.72
C PHE A 52 -17.62 -2.90 -17.23
N SER A 53 -17.33 -2.30 -16.08
CA SER A 53 -18.08 -1.18 -15.54
C SER A 53 -17.16 -0.08 -15.03
N LEU A 54 -17.63 1.17 -15.05
CA LEU A 54 -16.93 2.31 -14.48
C LEU A 54 -16.56 2.08 -13.00
N ASN A 55 -17.37 1.30 -12.27
CA ASN A 55 -17.12 0.95 -10.88
C ASN A 55 -15.88 0.07 -10.71
N SER A 56 -15.62 -0.85 -11.63
CA SER A 56 -14.42 -1.69 -11.65
C SER A 56 -13.17 -0.90 -12.01
N VAL A 57 -13.28 0.04 -12.96
CA VAL A 57 -12.16 0.93 -13.30
C VAL A 57 -11.83 1.85 -12.11
N LYS A 58 -12.84 2.42 -11.46
CA LYS A 58 -12.66 3.22 -10.23
C LYS A 58 -12.00 2.39 -9.12
N ALA A 59 -12.33 1.11 -9.02
CA ALA A 59 -11.69 0.21 -8.08
C ALA A 59 -10.20 0.03 -8.36
N LEU A 60 -9.81 -0.28 -9.60
CA LEU A 60 -8.40 -0.37 -10.00
C LEU A 60 -7.65 0.93 -9.75
N ARG A 61 -8.25 2.07 -10.13
CA ARG A 61 -7.66 3.40 -9.89
C ARG A 61 -7.38 3.64 -8.41
N ASN A 62 -8.30 3.29 -7.53
CA ASN A 62 -8.11 3.40 -6.07
C ASN A 62 -6.98 2.49 -5.56
N ILE A 63 -6.87 1.25 -6.06
CA ILE A 63 -5.76 0.33 -5.70
C ILE A 63 -4.42 0.94 -6.12
N LYS A 64 -4.33 1.50 -7.33
CA LYS A 64 -3.13 2.20 -7.82
C LYS A 64 -2.72 3.34 -6.90
N TYR A 65 -3.66 4.21 -6.52
CA TYR A 65 -3.37 5.31 -5.59
C TYR A 65 -2.90 4.79 -4.22
N CYS A 66 -3.51 3.74 -3.69
CA CYS A 66 -3.06 3.14 -2.43
C CYS A 66 -1.64 2.59 -2.55
N ALA A 67 -1.28 1.93 -3.65
CA ALA A 67 0.07 1.42 -3.89
C ALA A 67 1.12 2.55 -3.98
N ILE A 68 0.78 3.67 -4.62
CA ILE A 68 1.65 4.86 -4.68
C ILE A 68 1.83 5.45 -3.27
N VAL A 69 0.73 5.62 -2.53
CA VAL A 69 0.78 6.15 -1.15
C VAL A 69 1.60 5.25 -0.24
N LEU A 70 1.40 3.93 -0.30
CA LEU A 70 2.19 2.97 0.46
C LEU A 70 3.68 3.05 0.12
N SER A 71 4.03 3.16 -1.17
CA SER A 71 5.42 3.33 -1.61
C SER A 71 6.07 4.57 -0.96
N ILE A 72 5.39 5.72 -1.00
CA ILE A 72 5.87 6.96 -0.37
C ILE A 72 6.01 6.79 1.15
N LEU A 73 5.01 6.19 1.81
CA LEU A 73 5.04 5.94 3.25
C LEU A 73 6.20 5.02 3.66
N ILE A 74 6.51 4.00 2.87
CA ILE A 74 7.63 3.09 3.16
C ILE A 74 8.97 3.82 3.03
N VAL A 75 9.12 4.66 1.99
CA VAL A 75 10.33 5.47 1.81
C VAL A 75 10.50 6.48 2.96
N MET A 76 9.41 7.13 3.40
CA MET A 76 9.46 8.01 4.57
C MET A 76 9.83 7.26 5.85
N ALA A 77 9.37 6.02 6.03
CA ALA A 77 9.76 5.17 7.15
C ALA A 77 11.28 4.89 7.14
N ALA A 78 11.84 4.57 5.97
CA ALA A 78 13.27 4.34 5.80
C ALA A 78 14.09 5.61 6.13
N LEU A 79 13.65 6.78 5.67
CA LEU A 79 14.29 8.06 5.98
C LEU A 79 14.23 8.39 7.46
N TYR A 80 13.06 8.17 8.10
CA TYR A 80 12.89 8.37 9.54
C TYR A 80 13.88 7.52 10.33
N ILE A 81 13.94 6.22 10.06
CA ILE A 81 14.88 5.33 10.73
C ILE A 81 16.32 5.79 10.47
N ARG A 82 16.70 6.13 9.24
CA ARG A 82 18.06 6.59 8.92
C ARG A 82 18.48 7.85 9.69
N ILE A 83 17.56 8.76 9.98
CA ILE A 83 17.84 10.01 10.70
C ILE A 83 17.88 9.79 12.21
N PHE A 84 16.96 8.99 12.75
CA PHE A 84 16.76 8.80 14.20
C PHE A 84 17.40 7.51 14.76
N GLN A 85 18.20 6.80 13.97
CA GLN A 85 18.89 5.58 14.40
C GLN A 85 19.93 5.87 15.51
N ALA A 86 19.96 5.02 16.54
CA ALA A 86 21.01 5.05 17.55
C ALA A 86 22.34 4.57 16.96
N LYS A 87 23.47 5.19 17.34
CA LYS A 87 24.81 4.89 16.79
C LYS A 87 25.27 3.43 16.96
N SER A 88 24.67 2.70 17.89
CA SER A 88 25.00 1.31 18.20
C SER A 88 24.22 0.28 17.38
N ASP A 89 23.15 0.69 16.69
CA ASP A 89 22.26 -0.22 15.96
C ASP A 89 22.41 0.00 14.45
N ASP A 90 22.57 -1.09 13.69
CA ASP A 90 22.64 -1.05 12.22
C ASP A 90 21.23 -1.09 11.58
N PRO A 91 20.83 -0.06 10.81
CA PRO A 91 19.53 -0.02 10.14
C PRO A 91 19.48 -0.84 8.84
N ALA A 92 20.58 -1.46 8.39
CA ALA A 92 20.68 -2.07 7.06
C ALA A 92 19.55 -3.07 6.77
N GLY A 93 19.21 -3.94 7.72
CA GLY A 93 18.13 -4.91 7.56
C GLY A 93 16.77 -4.25 7.34
N PHE A 94 16.44 -3.21 8.11
CA PHE A 94 15.19 -2.47 7.95
C PHE A 94 15.14 -1.72 6.61
N ILE A 95 16.23 -1.03 6.24
CA ILE A 95 16.33 -0.30 4.98
C ILE A 95 16.19 -1.25 3.78
N ALA A 96 16.81 -2.43 3.83
CA ALA A 96 16.67 -3.46 2.80
C ALA A 96 15.20 -3.89 2.63
N MET A 97 14.48 -4.13 3.73
CA MET A 97 13.05 -4.44 3.69
C MET A 97 12.22 -3.30 3.08
N CYS A 98 12.52 -2.05 3.42
CA CYS A 98 11.86 -0.88 2.81
C CYS A 98 12.10 -0.82 1.30
N ILE A 99 13.34 -1.05 0.83
CA ILE A 99 13.68 -1.04 -0.60
C ILE A 99 12.88 -2.11 -1.35
N VAL A 100 12.91 -3.36 -0.86
CA VAL A 100 12.20 -4.49 -1.49
C VAL A 100 10.69 -4.22 -1.52
N THR A 101 10.11 -3.76 -0.41
CA THR A 101 8.66 -3.51 -0.33
C THR A 101 8.24 -2.33 -1.23
N THR A 102 9.05 -1.29 -1.30
CA THR A 102 8.81 -0.15 -2.22
C THR A 102 8.83 -0.62 -3.67
N PHE A 103 9.80 -1.45 -4.04
CA PHE A 103 9.91 -2.01 -5.38
C PHE A 103 8.70 -2.86 -5.75
N ILE A 104 8.23 -3.73 -4.84
CA ILE A 104 6.99 -4.49 -5.02
C ILE A 104 5.79 -3.56 -5.20
N SER A 105 5.68 -2.50 -4.39
CA SER A 105 4.57 -1.55 -4.51
C SER A 105 4.57 -0.82 -5.85
N ILE A 106 5.74 -0.50 -6.40
CA ILE A 106 5.88 0.09 -7.73
C ILE A 106 5.41 -0.90 -8.81
N ILE A 107 5.81 -2.17 -8.73
CA ILE A 107 5.36 -3.23 -9.67
C ILE A 107 3.84 -3.38 -9.62
N ILE A 108 3.25 -3.38 -8.43
CA ILE A 108 1.80 -3.45 -8.28
C ILE A 108 1.14 -2.21 -8.90
N ALA A 109 1.66 -1.01 -8.62
CA ALA A 109 1.11 0.24 -9.16
C ALA A 109 1.16 0.27 -10.70
N THR A 110 2.26 -0.20 -11.31
CA THR A 110 2.38 -0.26 -12.77
C THR A 110 1.46 -1.31 -13.39
N ALA A 111 1.38 -2.52 -12.81
CA ALA A 111 0.48 -3.56 -13.26
C ALA A 111 -1.00 -3.09 -13.21
N VAL A 112 -1.41 -2.49 -12.08
CA VAL A 112 -2.75 -1.94 -11.91
C VAL A 112 -3.02 -0.80 -12.89
N ALA A 113 -2.02 0.06 -13.17
CA ALA A 113 -2.18 1.14 -14.14
C ALA A 113 -2.40 0.62 -15.57
N VAL A 114 -1.73 -0.49 -15.95
CA VAL A 114 -1.96 -1.15 -17.23
C VAL A 114 -3.37 -1.73 -17.28
N PHE A 115 -3.79 -2.46 -16.24
CA PHE A 115 -5.15 -3.02 -16.16
C PHE A 115 -6.24 -1.95 -16.13
N GLU A 116 -6.04 -0.84 -15.41
CA GLU A 116 -6.95 0.31 -15.39
C GLU A 116 -7.17 0.85 -16.81
N ARG A 117 -6.10 1.04 -17.58
CA ARG A 117 -6.20 1.54 -18.96
C ARG A 117 -6.90 0.56 -19.89
N THR A 118 -6.50 -0.72 -19.86
CA THR A 118 -7.13 -1.76 -20.68
C THR A 118 -8.62 -1.88 -20.38
N LEU A 119 -8.99 -1.86 -19.10
CA LEU A 119 -10.38 -1.97 -18.70
C LEU A 119 -11.19 -0.71 -19.05
N GLN A 120 -10.60 0.48 -18.90
CA GLN A 120 -11.26 1.73 -19.31
C GLN A 120 -11.60 1.69 -20.81
N SER A 121 -10.64 1.34 -21.67
CA SER A 121 -10.88 1.24 -23.11
C SER A 121 -11.97 0.23 -23.46
N ALA A 122 -12.01 -0.93 -22.77
CA ALA A 122 -13.06 -1.92 -22.99
C ALA A 122 -14.45 -1.43 -22.53
N VAL A 123 -14.51 -0.64 -21.45
CA VAL A 123 -15.76 0.01 -20.98
C VAL A 123 -16.24 1.05 -21.99
N ASP A 124 -15.34 1.87 -22.52
CA ASP A 124 -15.67 2.94 -23.46
C ASP A 124 -16.27 2.34 -24.76
N ILE A 125 -15.63 1.31 -25.33
CA ILE A 125 -16.14 0.59 -26.51
C ILE A 125 -17.52 -0.02 -26.26
N LYS A 126 -17.72 -0.65 -25.10
CA LYS A 126 -19.02 -1.22 -24.75
C LYS A 126 -20.09 -0.14 -24.65
N SER A 127 -19.77 1.01 -24.06
CA SER A 127 -20.71 2.13 -23.93
C SER A 127 -21.09 2.74 -25.27
N GLU A 128 -20.16 2.86 -26.21
CA GLU A 128 -20.41 3.35 -27.57
C GLU A 128 -21.31 2.39 -28.36
N ASN A 129 -21.06 1.08 -28.24
CA ASN A 129 -21.92 0.06 -28.86
C ASN A 129 -23.35 0.12 -28.31
N ASP A 130 -23.54 0.24 -27.00
CA ASP A 130 -24.88 0.36 -26.39
C ASP A 130 -25.61 1.66 -26.79
N LEU A 131 -24.90 2.69 -27.26
CA LEU A 131 -25.46 3.97 -27.70
C LEU A 131 -25.84 4.01 -29.19
N THR A 132 -25.29 3.12 -30.01
CA THR A 132 -25.44 3.13 -31.48
C THR A 132 -26.40 2.05 -32.01
N VAL A 133 -26.75 1.06 -31.19
CA VAL A 133 -27.67 -0.04 -31.51
C VAL A 133 -29.05 0.22 -30.92
#